data_AF-D0SQK1-F1
#
_entry.id   AF-D0SQK1-F1
#
_cell.length_a   1.000
_cell.length_b   1.000
_cell.length_c   1.000
_cell.angle_alpha   90.00
_cell.angle_beta   90.00
_cell.angle_gamma   90.00
#
_symmetry.space_group_name_H-M   'P 1'
#
loop_
_entity.id
_entity.type
_entity.pdbx_description
1 polymer ?
#
loop_
_entity_poly.entity_id
_entity_poly.type
_entity_poly.pdbx_seq_one_letter_code
_entity_poly.pdbx_strand_id
1 'polypeptide(L)'
;MLKFDYLVKNIEIFMGQFIMPFCFGRKNVQLEIVKINSELLKIKKIKQSQKAVVQAKFKAIYVKIWQKILLLMQTEPGLRVHSNYVAILQLIL
;
A
#
# COMPACT_ATOMS: atom_id res chain seq x y z
N MET A 1 11.62 11.34 -12.91
CA MET A 1 10.51 10.46 -13.36
C MET A 1 10.22 9.47 -12.24
N LEU A 2 8.98 9.39 -11.76
CA LEU A 2 8.58 8.37 -10.78
C LEU A 2 8.76 6.99 -11.41
N LYS A 3 9.53 6.11 -10.75
CA LYS A 3 9.72 4.72 -11.17
C LYS A 3 8.56 3.89 -10.62
N PHE A 4 7.61 3.50 -11.47
CA PHE A 4 6.40 2.77 -11.06
C PHE A 4 6.74 1.49 -10.29
N ASP A 5 7.71 0.73 -10.77
CA ASP A 5 8.13 -0.52 -10.13
C ASP A 5 8.68 -0.30 -8.71
N TYR A 6 9.43 0.78 -8.50
CA TYR A 6 9.95 1.15 -7.18
C TYR A 6 8.79 1.48 -6.21
N LEU A 7 7.83 2.28 -6.65
CA LEU A 7 6.67 2.66 -5.85
C LEU A 7 5.78 1.46 -5.50
N VAL A 8 5.57 0.56 -6.46
CA VAL A 8 4.84 -0.70 -6.23
C VAL A 8 5.62 -1.58 -5.25
N LYS A 9 6.94 -1.66 -5.39
CA LYS A 9 7.79 -2.45 -4.49
C LYS A 9 7.74 -1.95 -3.05
N ASN A 10 7.69 -0.64 -2.84
CA ASN A 10 7.53 -0.08 -1.50
C ASN A 10 6.23 -0.51 -0.84
N ILE A 11 5.12 -0.59 -1.59
CA ILE A 11 3.85 -1.11 -1.05
C ILE A 11 3.99 -2.58 -0.66
N GLU A 12 4.64 -3.41 -1.48
CA GLU A 12 4.85 -4.84 -1.16
C GLU A 12 5.67 -5.01 0.12
N ILE A 13 6.77 -4.28 0.23
CA ILE A 13 7.65 -4.30 1.41
C ILE A 13 6.85 -3.88 2.64
N PHE A 14 6.08 -2.80 2.52
CA PHE A 14 5.23 -2.31 3.59
C PHE A 14 4.22 -3.36 4.07
N MET A 15 3.50 -3.98 3.13
CA MET A 15 2.52 -5.02 3.45
C MET A 15 3.18 -6.23 4.12
N GLY A 16 4.33 -6.68 3.61
CA GLY A 16 5.03 -7.85 4.10
C GLY A 16 5.75 -7.65 5.43
N GLN A 17 6.39 -6.50 5.63
CA GLN A 17 7.22 -6.23 6.81
C GLN A 17 6.45 -5.55 7.95
N PHE A 18 5.39 -4.81 7.65
CA PHE A 18 4.65 -4.07 8.66
C PHE A 18 3.24 -4.62 8.86
N ILE A 19 2.43 -4.76 7.81
CA ILE A 19 1.02 -5.17 8.00
C ILE A 19 0.91 -6.64 8.42
N MET A 20 1.57 -7.54 7.69
CA MET A 20 1.40 -8.99 7.89
C MET A 20 1.80 -9.47 9.29
N PRO A 21 2.97 -9.09 9.87
CA PRO A 21 3.40 -9.60 11.18
C PRO A 21 2.42 -9.29 12.31
N PHE A 22 1.73 -8.15 12.25
CA PHE A 22 0.81 -7.73 13.32
C PHE A 22 -0.65 -8.14 13.08
N CYS A 23 -1.00 -8.62 11.88
CA CYS A 23 -2.39 -8.87 11.49
C CYS A 23 -2.71 -10.24 10.89
N PHE A 24 -1.71 -11.12 10.73
CA PHE A 24 -1.85 -12.40 10.03
C PHE A 24 -3.04 -13.27 10.48
N GLY A 25 -3.44 -13.22 11.76
CA GLY A 25 -4.55 -14.01 12.31
C GLY A 25 -5.92 -13.32 12.37
N ARG A 26 -6.04 -12.07 11.93
CA ARG A 26 -7.29 -11.29 12.07
C ARG A 26 -8.14 -11.35 10.80
N LYS A 27 -9.27 -12.07 10.85
CA LYS A 27 -10.17 -12.28 9.69
C LYS A 27 -10.58 -10.97 8.99
N ASN A 28 -10.94 -9.93 9.76
CA ASN A 28 -11.34 -8.64 9.20
C ASN A 28 -10.20 -7.95 8.44
N VAL A 29 -8.96 -8.08 8.93
CA VAL A 29 -7.77 -7.53 8.27
C VAL A 29 -7.41 -8.32 7.02
N GLN A 30 -7.55 -9.64 7.05
CA GLN A 30 -7.31 -10.48 5.87
C GLN A 30 -8.20 -10.07 4.69
N LEU A 31 -9.47 -9.72 4.93
CA LEU A 31 -10.37 -9.22 3.89
C LEU A 31 -9.86 -7.90 3.28
N GLU A 32 -9.38 -6.98 4.09
CA GLU A 32 -8.81 -5.72 3.60
C GLU A 32 -7.47 -5.93 2.87
N ILE A 33 -6.63 -6.85 3.34
CA ILE A 33 -5.40 -7.24 2.64
C ILE A 33 -5.71 -7.80 1.25
N VAL A 34 -6.74 -8.65 1.10
CA VAL A 34 -7.17 -9.18 -0.20
C VAL A 34 -7.60 -8.04 -1.13
N LYS A 35 -8.35 -7.05 -0.62
CA LYS A 35 -8.75 -5.86 -1.40
C LYS A 35 -7.54 -5.04 -1.85
N ILE A 36 -6.55 -4.84 -0.97
CA ILE A 36 -5.30 -4.14 -1.29
C ILE A 36 -4.51 -4.90 -2.36
N ASN A 37 -4.37 -6.23 -2.22
CA ASN A 37 -3.67 -7.07 -3.19
C ASN A 37 -4.34 -7.06 -4.57
N SER A 38 -5.67 -7.02 -4.63
CA SER A 38 -6.41 -6.86 -5.89
C SER A 38 -6.06 -5.56 -6.61
N GLU A 39 -6.02 -4.43 -5.89
CA GLU A 39 -5.60 -3.14 -6.46
C GLU A 39 -4.11 -3.16 -6.86
N LEU A 40 -3.26 -3.82 -6.08
CA LEU A 40 -1.84 -4.00 -6.39
C LEU A 40 -1.62 -4.79 -7.69
N LEU A 41 -2.43 -5.81 -7.96
CA LEU A 41 -2.41 -6.54 -9.23
C LEU A 41 -2.85 -5.66 -10.42
N LYS A 42 -3.79 -4.73 -10.20
CA LYS A 42 -4.20 -3.78 -11.25
C LYS A 42 -3.09 -2.79 -11.59
N ILE A 43 -2.45 -2.21 -10.57
CA ILE A 43 -1.41 -1.19 -10.79
C ILE A 43 -0.15 -1.78 -11.44
N LYS A 44 0.22 -3.03 -11.09
CA LYS A 44 1.34 -3.76 -11.72
C LYS A 44 1.19 -3.96 -13.23
N LYS A 45 -0.03 -3.96 -13.75
CA LYS A 45 -0.29 -4.10 -15.20
C LYS A 45 -0.03 -2.80 -15.97
N ILE A 46 0.15 -1.67 -15.28
CA ILE A 46 0.41 -0.38 -15.92
C ILE A 46 1.90 -0.28 -16.24
N LYS A 47 2.24 -0.31 -17.52
CA LYS A 47 3.62 -0.12 -17.98
C LYS A 47 4.08 1.32 -17.74
N GLN A 48 5.34 1.48 -17.33
CA GLN A 48 5.99 2.80 -17.21
C GLN A 48 5.87 3.57 -18.53
N SER A 49 5.41 4.82 -18.45
CA SER A 49 5.29 5.69 -19.61
C SER A 49 5.31 7.16 -19.18
N GLN A 50 5.88 8.03 -19.99
CA GLN A 50 5.86 9.48 -19.73
C GLN A 50 4.51 10.12 -20.12
N LYS A 51 3.60 9.38 -20.77
CA LYS A 51 2.27 9.89 -21.16
C LYS A 51 1.47 10.32 -19.93
N ALA A 52 0.99 11.56 -19.92
CA ALA A 52 0.26 12.15 -18.80
C ALA A 52 -0.94 11.30 -18.35
N VAL A 53 -1.70 10.74 -19.30
CA VAL A 53 -2.86 9.87 -19.02
C VAL A 53 -2.43 8.60 -18.26
N VAL A 54 -1.28 8.01 -18.62
CA VAL A 54 -0.75 6.81 -17.94
C VAL A 54 -0.27 7.16 -16.54
N GLN A 55 0.42 8.29 -16.38
CA GLN A 55 0.86 8.81 -15.09
C GLN A 55 -0.31 9.09 -14.15
N ALA A 56 -1.37 9.74 -14.64
CA ALA A 56 -2.59 10.01 -13.87
C ALA A 56 -3.29 8.72 -13.45
N LYS A 57 -3.42 7.75 -14.37
CA LYS A 57 -4.00 6.43 -14.08
C LYS A 57 -3.22 5.67 -13.00
N PHE A 58 -1.88 5.67 -13.11
CA PHE A 58 -1.02 5.06 -12.10
C PHE A 58 -1.20 5.74 -10.74
N LYS A 59 -1.08 7.07 -10.69
CA LYS A 59 -1.20 7.87 -9.46
C LYS A 59 -2.54 7.64 -8.76
N ALA A 60 -3.65 7.60 -9.50
CA ALA A 60 -4.98 7.38 -8.94
C ALA A 60 -5.08 6.04 -8.20
N ILE A 61 -4.57 4.95 -8.79
CA ILE A 61 -4.60 3.64 -8.15
C ILE A 61 -3.60 3.58 -6.99
N TYR A 62 -2.42 4.17 -7.14
CA TYR A 62 -1.40 4.23 -6.09
C TYR A 62 -1.94 4.91 -4.83
N VAL A 63 -2.55 6.09 -4.97
CA VAL A 63 -3.16 6.83 -3.86
C VAL A 63 -4.29 6.02 -3.23
N LYS A 64 -5.13 5.36 -4.03
CA LYS A 64 -6.21 4.51 -3.52
C LYS A 64 -5.70 3.36 -2.66
N ILE A 65 -4.58 2.73 -3.05
CA ILE A 65 -3.94 1.67 -2.26
C ILE A 65 -3.47 2.23 -0.90
N TRP A 66 -2.76 3.36 -0.91
CA TRP A 66 -2.29 3.97 0.33
C TRP A 66 -3.41 4.45 1.25
N GLN A 67 -4.50 5.00 0.72
CA GLN A 67 -5.66 5.36 1.53
C GLN A 67 -6.25 4.14 2.26
N LYS A 68 -6.31 2.97 1.60
CA LYS A 68 -6.75 1.73 2.24
C LYS A 68 -5.78 1.26 3.32
N ILE A 69 -4.49 1.33 3.07
CA ILE A 69 -3.45 0.98 4.04
C ILE A 69 -3.53 1.89 5.27
N LEU A 70 -3.62 3.21 5.06
CA LEU A 70 -3.73 4.19 6.14
C LEU A 70 -4.99 3.98 6.98
N LEU A 71 -6.13 3.73 6.33
CA LEU A 71 -7.37 3.41 7.04
C LEU A 71 -7.20 2.14 7.89
N LEU A 72 -6.60 1.08 7.33
CA LEU A 72 -6.35 -0.15 8.05
C LEU A 72 -5.46 0.09 9.29
N MET A 73 -4.42 0.92 9.17
CA MET A 73 -3.56 1.29 10.28
C MET A 73 -4.30 2.07 11.39
N GLN A 74 -5.26 2.91 11.02
CA GLN A 74 -6.06 3.68 11.97
C GLN A 74 -7.08 2.82 12.71
N THR A 75 -7.71 1.87 12.01
CA THR A 75 -8.82 1.09 12.55
C THR A 75 -8.37 -0.14 13.31
N GLU A 76 -7.22 -0.73 12.98
CA GLU A 76 -6.74 -1.94 13.62
C GLU A 76 -5.81 -1.66 14.80
N PRO A 77 -6.20 -1.99 16.04
CA PRO A 77 -5.40 -1.70 17.23
C PRO A 77 -4.00 -2.30 17.17
N GLY A 78 -3.86 -3.51 16.58
CA GLY A 78 -2.58 -4.19 16.41
C GLY A 78 -1.61 -3.42 15.51
N LEU A 79 -2.10 -2.64 14.56
CA LEU A 79 -1.27 -1.78 13.70
C LEU A 79 -1.08 -0.40 14.30
N ARG A 80 -2.13 0.16 14.91
CA ARG A 80 -2.13 1.51 15.49
C ARG A 80 -1.12 1.67 16.62
N VAL A 81 -0.94 0.64 17.46
CA VAL A 81 0.05 0.69 18.55
C VAL A 81 1.48 0.68 18.00
N HIS A 82 1.72 -0.02 16.89
CA HIS A 82 3.03 -0.14 16.27
C HIS A 82 3.32 0.98 15.26
N SER A 83 2.30 1.70 14.76
CA SER A 83 2.51 2.83 13.83
C SER A 83 3.25 4.01 14.45
N ASN A 84 3.26 4.15 15.78
CA ASN A 84 4.05 5.15 16.49
C ASN A 84 5.55 4.81 16.53
N TYR A 85 5.92 3.53 16.33
CA TYR A 85 7.30 3.05 16.40
C TYR A 85 7.97 2.93 15.04
N VAL A 86 7.19 2.96 13.95
CA VAL A 86 7.77 2.83 12.63
C VAL A 86 7.74 4.18 11.94
N ALA A 87 8.93 4.62 11.52
CA ALA A 87 9.19 5.81 10.71
C ALA A 87 8.57 5.72 9.30
N ILE A 88 7.40 5.09 9.17
CA ILE A 88 6.66 4.80 7.93
C ILE A 88 6.32 6.08 7.17
N LEU A 89 6.08 7.18 7.88
CA LEU A 89 5.86 8.48 7.25
C LEU A 89 7.13 9.02 6.55
N GLN A 90 8.32 8.65 7.01
CA GLN A 90 9.58 9.01 6.34
C GLN A 90 9.88 8.15 5.10
N LEU A 91 9.17 7.04 4.89
CA LEU A 91 9.28 6.19 3.69
C LEU A 91 8.30 6.59 2.57
N ILE A 92 7.35 7.48 2.88
CA ILE A 92 6.30 7.95 1.95
C ILE A 92 6.62 9.35 1.37
N LEU A 93 7.42 10.16 2.07
CA LEU A 93 7.92 11.47 1.62
C LEU A 93 9.23 11.34 0.84
#